data_AF-A0A4Q5QXS3-F1
#
_entry.id   AF-A0A4Q5QXS3-F1
#
_cell.length_a   1.000
_cell.length_b   1.000
_cell.length_c   1.000
_cell.angle_alpha   90.00
_cell.angle_beta   90.00
_cell.angle_gamma   90.00
#
_symmetry.space_group_name_H-M   'P 1'
#
loop_
_entity.id
_entity.type
_entity.pdbx_description
1 polymer ?
#
loop_
_entity_poly.entity_id
_entity_poly.type
_entity_poly.pdbx_seq_one_letter_code
_entity_poly.pdbx_strand_id
1 'polypeptide(L)'
;MKKSFALLAALALTTAAAHAQTATTAQTAPMADRGAPRSPEQQAQNQAQRLAKELNLTADQQAKVQQLMITQRQESQAAIQSANGDRRAMGQAMRAGRDKFNGQLQQILTPEQYTKYQQTMTQRREQMRERRQSSGGTGDDMGGGTGN
;
A
#
# COMPACT_ATOMS: atom_id res chain seq x y z
N MET A 1 -12.98 32.01 2.20
CA MET A 1 -13.20 32.70 0.91
C MET A 1 -14.02 31.77 0.02
N LYS A 2 -15.23 32.18 -0.36
CA LYS A 2 -16.18 31.40 -1.16
C LYS A 2 -16.04 31.84 -2.62
N LYS A 3 -15.85 30.92 -3.57
CA LYS A 3 -15.98 31.24 -5.00
C LYS A 3 -16.71 30.10 -5.71
N SER A 4 -17.96 30.39 -6.06
CA SER A 4 -18.82 29.63 -6.96
C SER A 4 -18.28 29.73 -8.38
N PHE A 5 -18.41 28.66 -9.16
CA PHE A 5 -18.41 28.73 -10.61
C PHE A 5 -19.63 27.97 -11.13
N ALA A 6 -20.45 28.71 -11.86
CA ALA A 6 -21.51 28.21 -12.71
C ALA A 6 -21.33 28.84 -14.10
N LEU A 7 -21.70 28.09 -15.14
CA LEU A 7 -22.26 28.50 -16.44
C LEU A 7 -21.59 27.85 -17.67
N LEU A 8 -22.46 27.18 -18.45
CA LEU A 8 -22.65 27.25 -19.92
C LEU A 8 -21.49 26.76 -20.82
N ALA A 9 -21.71 26.14 -21.98
CA ALA A 9 -22.86 25.98 -22.85
C ALA A 9 -22.70 24.71 -23.71
N ALA A 10 -23.81 24.26 -24.28
CA ALA A 10 -23.93 23.18 -25.26
C ALA A 10 -23.32 23.53 -26.63
N LEU A 11 -22.86 22.52 -27.38
CA LEU A 11 -23.20 22.38 -28.81
C LEU A 11 -22.90 20.95 -29.29
N ALA A 12 -23.90 20.34 -29.92
CA ALA A 12 -23.83 19.05 -30.59
C ALA A 12 -23.10 19.18 -31.95
N LEU A 13 -22.56 18.08 -32.47
CA LEU A 13 -22.64 17.75 -33.90
C LEU A 13 -22.40 16.24 -34.10
N THR A 14 -23.34 15.59 -34.78
CA THR A 14 -23.36 14.16 -35.12
C THR A 14 -22.92 13.89 -36.56
N THR A 15 -22.46 12.66 -36.78
CA THR A 15 -22.33 11.87 -38.03
C THR A 15 -20.99 11.88 -38.80
N ALA A 16 -20.37 10.69 -38.86
CA ALA A 16 -19.74 10.13 -40.05
C ALA A 16 -19.70 8.59 -39.94
N ALA A 17 -19.80 7.93 -41.10
CA ALA A 17 -20.27 6.57 -41.31
C ALA A 17 -19.26 5.44 -40.99
N ALA A 18 -19.84 4.29 -40.65
CA ALA A 18 -19.44 2.92 -40.99
C ALA A 18 -17.94 2.63 -41.22
N HIS A 19 -17.31 1.97 -40.24
CA HIS A 19 -16.23 1.02 -40.50
C HIS A 19 -16.63 -0.36 -40.00
N ALA A 20 -17.19 -1.15 -40.91
CA ALA A 20 -17.22 -2.59 -40.80
C ALA A 20 -15.83 -3.11 -41.19
N GLN A 21 -14.98 -3.37 -40.19
CA GLN A 21 -13.86 -4.29 -40.31
C GLN A 21 -13.87 -5.20 -39.09
N THR A 22 -14.64 -6.27 -39.22
CA THR A 22 -14.39 -7.52 -38.51
C THR A 22 -13.05 -8.07 -39.00
N ALA A 23 -11.99 -7.77 -38.26
CA ALA A 23 -10.78 -8.56 -38.23
C ALA A 23 -10.55 -8.95 -36.78
N THR A 24 -10.89 -10.19 -36.46
CA THR A 24 -10.55 -10.84 -35.19
C THR A 24 -9.04 -10.98 -35.13
N THR A 25 -8.35 -9.91 -34.75
CA THR A 25 -7.00 -10.00 -34.22
C THR A 25 -7.17 -10.46 -32.78
N ALA A 26 -6.67 -11.65 -32.47
CA ALA A 26 -6.53 -12.13 -31.11
C ALA A 26 -5.82 -11.02 -30.30
N GLN A 27 -6.59 -10.30 -29.50
CA GLN A 27 -6.09 -9.32 -28.55
C GLN A 27 -5.34 -10.10 -27.48
N THR A 28 -4.06 -10.36 -27.73
CA THR A 28 -3.09 -10.33 -26.64
C THR A 28 -3.15 -8.90 -26.13
N ALA A 29 -4.04 -8.66 -25.16
CA ALA A 29 -4.05 -7.42 -24.43
C ALA A 29 -2.59 -7.18 -23.98
N PRO A 30 -1.99 -6.03 -24.29
CA PRO A 30 -0.67 -5.73 -23.76
C PRO A 30 -0.81 -5.88 -22.24
N MET A 31 -0.05 -6.81 -21.66
CA MET A 31 0.09 -6.89 -20.21
C MET A 31 0.39 -5.47 -19.76
N ALA A 32 -0.59 -4.85 -19.10
CA ALA A 32 -0.51 -3.46 -18.70
C ALA A 32 0.86 -3.24 -18.08
N ASP A 33 1.58 -2.25 -18.61
CA ASP A 33 2.81 -1.71 -18.05
C ASP A 33 2.65 -1.65 -16.53
N ARG A 34 3.20 -2.65 -15.83
CA ARG A 34 3.28 -2.64 -14.37
C ARG A 34 4.39 -1.64 -14.12
N GLY A 35 4.02 -0.35 -14.16
CA GLY A 35 4.94 0.78 -14.13
C GLY A 35 6.02 0.58 -13.07
N ALA A 36 7.21 1.11 -13.37
CA ALA A 36 8.45 0.89 -12.63
C ALA A 36 8.24 0.79 -11.10
N PRO A 37 8.94 -0.14 -10.42
CA PRO A 37 8.78 -0.33 -8.99
C PRO A 37 9.01 1.00 -8.26
N ARG A 38 7.97 1.46 -7.53
CA ARG A 38 8.04 2.71 -6.77
C ARG A 38 9.20 2.65 -5.78
N SER A 39 9.94 3.75 -5.65
CA SER A 39 11.03 3.85 -4.67
C SER A 39 10.50 3.60 -3.25
N PRO A 40 11.35 3.11 -2.32
CA PRO A 40 10.98 2.94 -0.92
C PRO A 40 10.35 4.21 -0.32
N GLU A 41 10.91 5.38 -0.61
CA GLU A 41 10.43 6.69 -0.15
C GLU A 41 9.03 6.98 -0.71
N GLN A 42 8.82 6.76 -2.00
CA GLN A 42 7.50 6.92 -2.62
C GLN A 42 6.47 5.98 -2.00
N GLN A 43 6.85 4.75 -1.64
CA GLN A 43 5.95 3.84 -0.93
C GLN A 43 5.58 4.36 0.46
N ALA A 44 6.56 4.87 1.22
CA ALA A 44 6.32 5.47 2.54
C ALA A 44 5.40 6.69 2.44
N GLN A 45 5.62 7.57 1.46
CA GLN A 45 4.76 8.74 1.22
C GLN A 45 3.32 8.34 0.90
N ASN A 46 3.13 7.36 0.00
CA ASN A 46 1.80 6.85 -0.32
C ASN A 46 1.10 6.24 0.90
N GLN A 47 1.85 5.55 1.76
CA GLN A 47 1.32 4.98 2.99
C GLN A 47 0.89 6.06 3.99
N ALA A 48 1.69 7.13 4.13
CA ALA A 48 1.38 8.27 4.98
C ALA A 48 0.12 9.00 4.49
N GLN A 49 -0.03 9.20 3.18
CA GLN A 49 -1.22 9.81 2.60
C GLN A 49 -2.50 8.98 2.86
N ARG A 50 -2.40 7.65 2.81
CA ARG A 50 -3.53 6.76 3.13
C ARG A 50 -3.92 6.87 4.60
N LEU A 51 -2.93 6.82 5.50
CA LEU A 51 -3.18 7.03 6.93
C LEU A 51 -3.77 8.42 7.22
N ALA A 52 -3.29 9.44 6.52
CA ALA A 52 -3.81 10.80 6.65
C ALA A 52 -5.31 10.87 6.36
N LYS A 53 -5.75 10.21 5.29
CA LYS A 53 -7.18 10.11 4.91
C LYS A 53 -7.96 9.23 5.88
N GLU A 54 -7.43 8.07 6.26
CA GLU A 54 -8.11 7.12 7.16
C GLU A 54 -8.34 7.72 8.55
N LEU A 55 -7.40 8.53 9.05
CA LEU A 55 -7.43 9.10 10.40
C LEU A 55 -7.85 10.57 10.43
N ASN A 56 -8.18 11.17 9.28
CA ASN A 56 -8.48 12.59 9.14
C ASN A 56 -7.41 13.47 9.81
N LEU A 57 -6.14 13.24 9.45
CA LEU A 57 -5.01 13.98 10.03
C LEU A 57 -5.01 15.43 9.56
N THR A 58 -4.58 16.33 10.45
CA THR A 58 -4.28 17.72 10.05
C THR A 58 -3.04 17.77 9.15
N ALA A 59 -2.83 18.89 8.46
CA ALA A 59 -1.65 19.07 7.61
C ALA A 59 -0.33 18.87 8.39
N ASP A 60 -0.25 19.40 9.61
CA ASP A 60 0.91 19.26 10.48
C ASP A 60 1.13 17.82 10.94
N GLN A 61 0.06 17.12 11.31
CA GLN A 61 0.13 15.71 11.67
C GLN A 61 0.57 14.85 10.47
N GLN A 62 0.00 15.12 9.29
CA GLN A 62 0.36 14.41 8.06
C GLN A 62 1.85 14.59 7.73
N ALA A 63 2.39 15.82 7.81
CA ALA A 63 3.81 16.08 7.56
C ALA A 63 4.71 15.30 8.53
N LYS A 64 4.37 15.29 9.82
CA LYS A 64 5.11 14.53 10.85
C LYS A 64 5.03 13.02 10.62
N VAL A 65 3.85 12.48 10.30
CA VAL A 65 3.67 11.05 9.99
C VAL A 65 4.44 10.66 8.73
N GLN A 66 4.44 11.50 7.70
CA GLN A 66 5.20 11.25 6.47
C GLN A 66 6.69 11.14 6.75
N GLN A 67 7.26 12.08 7.51
CA GLN A 67 8.67 12.01 7.89
C GLN A 67 8.97 10.77 8.73
N LEU A 68 8.12 10.48 9.73
CA LEU A 68 8.25 9.28 10.56
C LEU A 68 8.25 7.99 9.72
N MET A 69 7.40 7.89 8.68
CA MET A 69 7.36 6.73 7.80
C MET A 69 8.58 6.60 6.89
N ILE A 70 9.14 7.72 6.42
CA ILE A 70 10.38 7.72 5.64
C ILE A 70 11.53 7.23 6.51
N THR A 71 11.70 7.80 7.71
CA THR A 71 12.73 7.39 8.67
C THR A 71 12.60 5.91 9.04
N GLN A 72 11.40 5.45 9.39
CA GLN A 72 11.16 4.04 9.72
C GLN A 72 11.56 3.11 8.58
N ARG A 73 11.30 3.49 7.32
CA ARG A 73 11.65 2.68 6.16
C ARG A 73 13.15 2.64 5.90
N GLN A 74 13.86 3.75 6.13
CA GLN A 74 15.32 3.79 6.05
C GLN A 74 15.95 2.91 7.15
N GLU A 75 15.47 3.04 8.39
CA GLU A 75 15.93 2.24 9.52
C GLU A 75 15.65 0.73 9.29
N SER A 76 14.47 0.39 8.77
CA SER A 76 14.16 -0.99 8.40
C SER A 76 15.09 -1.52 7.31
N GLN A 77 15.40 -0.74 6.27
CA GLN A 77 16.33 -1.16 5.22
C GLN A 77 17.75 -1.36 5.77
N ALA A 78 18.23 -0.43 6.59
CA ALA A 78 19.53 -0.56 7.24
C ALA A 78 19.58 -1.80 8.15
N ALA A 79 18.52 -2.10 8.89
CA ALA A 79 18.42 -3.29 9.73
C ALA A 79 18.41 -4.61 8.92
N ILE A 80 17.79 -4.62 7.73
CA ILE A 80 17.84 -5.80 6.84
C ILE A 80 19.26 -6.02 6.33
N GLN A 81 19.92 -4.94 5.90
CA GLN A 81 21.29 -4.99 5.40
C GLN A 81 22.26 -5.43 6.50
N SER A 82 22.15 -4.87 7.71
CA SER A 82 23.05 -5.19 8.82
C SER A 82 22.85 -6.60 9.39
N ALA A 83 21.64 -7.16 9.28
CA ALA A 83 21.35 -8.52 9.73
C ALA A 83 22.05 -9.59 8.87
N ASN A 84 22.53 -9.28 7.67
CA ASN A 84 23.29 -10.20 6.80
C ASN A 84 22.65 -11.60 6.64
N GLY A 85 21.32 -11.68 6.59
CA GLY A 85 20.58 -12.93 6.46
C GLY A 85 20.21 -13.64 7.77
N ASP A 86 20.65 -13.14 8.93
CA ASP A 86 20.18 -13.61 10.24
C ASP A 86 18.72 -13.21 10.46
N ARG A 87 17.83 -14.20 10.32
CA ARG A 87 16.38 -14.03 10.49
C ARG A 87 16.00 -13.60 11.90
N ARG A 88 16.73 -14.04 12.93
CA ARG A 88 16.43 -13.70 14.32
C ARG A 88 16.82 -12.26 14.62
N ALA A 89 18.02 -11.85 14.20
CA ALA A 89 18.48 -10.47 14.32
C ALA A 89 17.55 -9.52 13.55
N MET A 90 17.20 -9.85 12.30
CA MET A 90 16.24 -9.07 11.51
C MET A 90 14.87 -8.97 12.20
N GLY A 91 14.35 -10.08 12.72
CA GLY A 91 13.06 -10.10 13.42
C GLY A 91 13.05 -9.21 14.67
N GLN A 92 14.13 -9.23 15.45
CA GLN A 92 14.27 -8.38 16.64
C GLN A 92 14.37 -6.90 16.26
N ALA A 93 15.20 -6.55 15.27
CA ALA A 93 15.36 -5.17 14.81
C ALA A 93 14.05 -4.61 14.24
N MET A 94 13.31 -5.41 13.47
CA MET A 94 12.00 -5.02 12.94
C MET A 94 10.96 -4.81 14.02
N ARG A 95 10.96 -5.66 15.07
CA ARG A 95 10.06 -5.50 16.21
C ARG A 95 10.36 -4.21 16.97
N ALA A 96 11.63 -3.99 17.30
CA ALA A 96 12.07 -2.76 17.99
C ALA A 96 11.74 -1.50 17.18
N GLY A 97 11.99 -1.52 15.86
CA GLY A 97 11.61 -0.42 14.96
C GLY A 97 10.11 -0.18 14.96
N ARG A 98 9.29 -1.23 14.93
CA ARG A 98 7.83 -1.10 14.98
C ARG A 98 7.33 -0.52 16.30
N ASP A 99 7.94 -0.91 17.42
CA ASP A 99 7.59 -0.38 18.74
C ASP A 99 7.96 1.10 18.86
N LYS A 100 9.17 1.48 18.39
CA LYS A 100 9.61 2.88 18.28
C LYS A 100 8.65 3.70 17.42
N PHE A 101 8.31 3.22 16.22
CA PHE A 101 7.37 3.88 15.33
C PHE A 101 6.01 4.10 15.98
N ASN A 102 5.46 3.08 16.65
CA ASN A 102 4.17 3.19 17.32
C ASN A 102 4.20 4.20 18.47
N GLY A 103 5.29 4.27 19.23
CA GLY A 103 5.48 5.26 20.30
C GLY A 103 5.53 6.68 19.75
N GLN A 104 6.31 6.91 18.69
CA GLN A 104 6.39 8.22 18.03
C GLN A 104 5.07 8.63 17.38
N LEU A 105 4.36 7.67 16.76
CA LEU A 105 3.06 7.92 16.15
C LEU A 105 2.02 8.33 17.19
N GLN A 106 2.03 7.72 18.38
CA GLN A 106 1.13 8.07 19.48
C GLN A 106 1.31 9.52 19.96
N GLN A 107 2.53 10.08 19.86
CA GLN A 107 2.80 11.48 20.21
C GLN A 107 2.32 12.47 19.14
N ILE A 108 2.12 12.02 17.90
CA ILE A 108 1.67 12.86 16.78
C ILE A 108 0.14 12.85 16.67
N LEU A 109 -0.47 11.70 16.94
CA LEU A 109 -1.91 11.48 16.81
C LEU A 109 -2.67 11.86 18.07
N THR A 110 -3.95 12.22 17.91
CA THR A 110 -4.85 12.30 19.06
C THR A 110 -5.16 10.89 19.59
N PRO A 111 -5.62 10.76 20.86
CA PRO A 111 -5.99 9.45 21.41
C PRO A 111 -7.02 8.70 20.56
N GLU A 112 -8.01 9.41 20.02
CA GLU A 112 -9.05 8.85 19.15
C GLU A 112 -8.47 8.35 17.82
N GLN A 113 -7.61 9.14 17.17
CA GLN A 113 -6.93 8.76 15.94
C GLN A 113 -6.01 7.55 16.14
N TYR A 114 -5.28 7.52 17.26
CA TYR A 114 -4.41 6.39 17.59
C TYR A 114 -5.20 5.11 17.85
N THR A 115 -6.34 5.21 18.54
CA THR A 115 -7.26 4.08 18.75
C THR A 115 -7.77 3.53 17.42
N LYS A 116 -8.22 4.40 16.50
CA LYS A 116 -8.67 4.00 15.16
C LYS A 116 -7.55 3.34 14.36
N TYR A 117 -6.33 3.85 14.47
CA TYR A 117 -5.14 3.24 13.85
C TYR A 117 -4.89 1.82 14.37
N GLN A 118 -4.94 1.61 15.68
CA GLN A 118 -4.75 0.28 16.28
C GLN A 118 -5.83 -0.71 15.83
N GLN A 119 -7.10 -0.29 15.82
CA GLN A 119 -8.21 -1.10 15.31
C GLN A 119 -8.00 -1.50 13.85
N THR A 120 -7.64 -0.54 13.00
CA THR A 120 -7.34 -0.79 11.58
C THR A 120 -6.19 -1.78 11.40
N MET A 121 -5.15 -1.69 12.24
CA MET A 121 -4.02 -2.64 12.23
C MET A 121 -4.43 -4.05 12.65
N THR A 122 -5.30 -4.18 13.67
CA THR A 122 -5.82 -5.47 14.14
C THR A 122 -6.68 -6.12 13.06
N GLN A 123 -7.63 -5.39 12.48
CA GLN A 123 -8.48 -5.89 11.40
C GLN A 123 -7.66 -6.35 10.18
N ARG A 124 -6.66 -5.57 9.77
CA ARG A 124 -5.75 -5.97 8.68
C ARG A 124 -5.00 -7.27 9.01
N ARG A 125 -4.60 -7.44 10.27
CA ARG A 125 -3.90 -8.64 10.73
C ARG A 125 -4.82 -9.87 10.70
N GLU A 126 -6.07 -9.71 11.12
CA GLU A 126 -7.09 -10.77 11.08
C GLU A 126 -7.41 -11.18 9.65
N GLN A 127 -7.69 -10.23 8.77
CA GLN A 127 -7.91 -10.49 7.34
C GLN A 127 -6.73 -11.22 6.69
N MET A 128 -5.49 -10.87 7.05
CA MET A 128 -4.30 -11.59 6.57
C MET A 128 -4.22 -13.01 7.13
N ARG A 129 -4.65 -13.25 8.37
CA ARG A 129 -4.70 -14.60 8.97
C ARG A 129 -5.76 -15.46 8.28
N GLU A 130 -6.95 -14.93 8.08
CA GLU A 130 -8.05 -15.62 7.38
C GLU A 130 -7.66 -15.99 5.95
N ARG A 131 -7.05 -15.07 5.20
CA ARG A 131 -6.56 -15.35 3.84
C ARG A 131 -5.51 -16.45 3.81
N ARG A 132 -4.62 -16.51 4.81
CA ARG A 132 -3.62 -17.58 4.93
C ARG A 132 -4.26 -18.93 5.27
N GLN A 133 -5.30 -18.93 6.09
CA GLN A 133 -6.06 -20.15 6.42
C GLN A 133 -6.87 -20.65 5.21
N SER A 134 -7.51 -19.73 4.47
CA SER A 134 -8.29 -20.05 3.27
C SER A 134 -7.41 -20.45 2.07
N SER A 135 -6.18 -19.92 1.97
CA SER A 135 -5.22 -20.28 0.92
C SER A 135 -4.33 -21.48 1.30
N GLY A 136 -4.39 -21.95 2.55
CA GLY A 136 -3.57 -23.05 3.07
C GLY A 136 -4.20 -24.44 2.92
N GLY A 137 -5.30 -24.57 2.16
CA GLY A 137 -6.01 -25.83 1.92
C GLY A 137 -5.76 -26.50 0.57
N THR A 138 -4.78 -26.04 -0.22
CA THR A 138 -4.47 -26.60 -1.55
C THR A 138 -2.96 -26.56 -1.82
N GLY A 139 -2.19 -27.32 -1.04
CA GLY A 139 -0.73 -27.39 -1.18
C GLY A 139 -0.10 -28.72 -0.81
N ASP A 140 -0.88 -29.78 -0.59
CA ASP A 140 -0.38 -31.11 -0.22
C ASP A 140 -0.42 -32.15 -1.37
N ASP A 141 -0.74 -31.75 -2.61
CA ASP A 141 -0.77 -32.68 -3.76
C ASP A 141 -0.19 -32.03 -5.03
N MET A 142 1.14 -31.92 -5.10
CA MET A 142 1.89 -31.79 -6.37
C MET A 142 3.31 -32.35 -6.16
N GLY A 143 3.46 -33.67 -6.38
CA GLY A 143 4.68 -34.36 -6.81
C GLY A 143 5.91 -34.28 -5.89
N GLY A 144 6.32 -35.33 -5.16
CA GLY A 144 6.43 -36.70 -5.65
C GLY A 144 7.46 -36.79 -6.77
N GLY A 145 8.75 -36.99 -6.42
CA GLY A 145 9.76 -37.44 -7.38
C GLY A 145 11.12 -36.75 -7.33
N THR A 146 11.92 -37.03 -6.30
CA THR A 146 13.37 -37.16 -6.48
C THR A 146 13.78 -38.55 -6.05
N GLY A 147 13.62 -39.49 -6.98
CA GLY A 147 14.26 -40.80 -6.96
C GLY A 147 15.17 -40.90 -8.17
N ASN A 148 16.46 -40.67 -7.94
CA ASN A 148 17.65 -41.40 -8.41
C ASN A 148 18.87 -40.55 -8.04
#